data_AF-A0A2S2B4I3-F1
#
_entry.id   AF-A0A2S2B4I3-F1
#
_cell.length_a   1.000
_cell.length_b   1.000
_cell.length_c   1.000
_cell.angle_alpha   90.00
_cell.angle_beta   90.00
_cell.angle_gamma   90.00
#
_symmetry.space_group_name_H-M   'P 1'
#
loop_
_entity.id
_entity.type
_entity.pdbx_description
1 polymer ?
#
loop_
_entity_poly.entity_id
_entity_poly.type
_entity_poly.pdbx_seq_one_letter_code
_entity_poly.pdbx_strand_id
1 'polypeptide(L)'
;AGSGAGAAAGAGGYGGGYGAGAGAGAAAVSSGSYAGAVNRLSSAEAASRVSSNVAAIASGGAAALPSVISNIYSGVLGSGVSSSEALIQALLEVLSALVHVLSSASIGNVSSVGVNSALNAVQNSLGPYAG
;
A
#
# COMPACT_ATOMS: atom_id res chain seq x y z
N ALA A 1 -17.85 25.75 42.78
CA ALA A 1 -16.73 25.01 42.17
C ALA A 1 -17.29 24.07 41.12
N GLY A 2 -16.81 24.15 39.88
CA GLY A 2 -17.34 23.36 38.75
C GLY A 2 -16.52 23.61 37.48
N SER A 3 -15.22 23.35 37.55
CA SER A 3 -14.30 23.17 36.42
C SER A 3 -14.69 21.90 35.66
N GLY A 4 -14.61 21.72 34.35
CA GLY A 4 -13.96 22.41 33.24
C GLY A 4 -13.85 21.35 32.12
N ALA A 5 -14.01 21.77 30.87
CA ALA A 5 -14.15 20.90 29.70
C ALA A 5 -12.93 20.00 29.42
N GLY A 6 -13.18 18.73 29.07
CA GLY A 6 -12.19 17.82 28.51
C GLY A 6 -12.43 17.64 27.02
N ALA A 7 -11.81 18.49 26.20
CA ALA A 7 -11.76 18.34 24.75
C ALA A 7 -11.05 17.02 24.40
N ALA A 8 -11.71 16.17 23.60
CA ALA A 8 -11.06 15.04 22.96
C ALA A 8 -10.02 15.59 21.98
N ALA A 9 -8.78 15.70 22.45
CA ALA A 9 -7.64 16.05 21.63
C ALA A 9 -7.47 14.96 20.56
N GLY A 10 -7.58 15.36 19.29
CA GLY A 10 -7.26 14.50 18.16
C GLY A 10 -5.87 13.90 18.34
N ALA A 11 -5.78 12.57 18.26
CA ALA A 11 -4.53 11.84 18.35
C ALA A 11 -3.64 12.21 17.14
N GLY A 12 -2.83 13.26 17.29
CA GLY A 12 -1.72 13.55 16.39
C GLY A 12 -0.69 12.43 16.47
N GLY A 13 -0.34 11.85 15.32
CA GLY A 13 0.50 10.66 15.16
C GLY A 13 1.98 10.84 15.51
N TYR A 14 2.31 11.60 16.55
CA TYR A 14 3.69 11.86 16.99
C TYR A 14 3.83 11.46 18.45
N GLY A 15 3.86 10.16 18.72
CA GLY A 15 3.96 9.66 20.10
C GLY A 15 4.11 8.15 20.18
N GLY A 16 5.21 7.61 19.66
CA GLY A 16 5.56 6.21 19.89
C GLY A 16 6.41 5.60 18.78
N GLY A 17 7.72 5.54 19.01
CA GLY A 17 8.63 4.58 18.37
C GLY A 17 8.80 4.72 16.86
N TYR A 18 9.54 5.73 16.42
CA TYR A 18 10.20 5.69 15.11
C TYR A 18 11.26 4.59 15.13
N GLY A 19 10.97 3.47 14.48
CA GLY A 19 11.96 2.46 14.07
C GLY A 19 12.56 1.61 15.19
N ALA A 20 11.78 0.66 15.74
CA ALA A 20 12.27 -0.63 16.24
C ALA A 20 11.10 -1.38 16.88
N GLY A 21 10.77 -2.58 16.39
CA GLY A 21 9.77 -3.40 17.08
C GLY A 21 9.30 -4.61 16.29
N ALA A 22 10.15 -5.62 16.17
CA ALA A 22 9.68 -6.99 15.99
C ALA A 22 9.15 -7.47 17.34
N GLY A 23 7.83 -7.69 17.46
CA GLY A 23 7.25 -8.21 18.70
C GLY A 23 5.74 -8.07 18.75
N ALA A 24 5.04 -9.20 18.70
CA ALA A 24 3.62 -9.29 19.00
C ALA A 24 3.38 -8.86 20.46
N GLY A 25 2.88 -7.64 20.66
CA GLY A 25 2.57 -7.14 22.00
C GLY A 25 2.14 -5.68 21.99
N ALA A 26 0.82 -5.46 21.95
CA ALA A 26 0.10 -4.29 22.44
C ALA A 26 0.89 -2.97 22.56
N ALA A 27 1.31 -2.40 21.43
CA ALA A 27 1.56 -0.98 21.30
C ALA A 27 0.62 -0.49 20.20
N ALA A 28 -0.28 0.43 20.53
CA ALA A 28 -1.15 1.06 19.56
C ALA A 28 -0.31 1.46 18.34
N VAL A 29 -0.56 0.80 17.20
CA VAL A 29 0.05 1.12 15.92
C VAL A 29 -0.18 2.62 15.73
N SER A 30 0.90 3.38 15.85
CA SER A 30 0.90 4.80 15.55
C SER A 30 0.24 5.00 14.20
N SER A 31 -0.49 6.09 14.00
CA SER A 31 -1.19 6.46 12.76
C SER A 31 -0.28 6.58 11.51
N GLY A 32 0.97 6.08 11.56
CA GLY A 32 1.93 5.98 10.48
C GLY A 32 2.95 4.82 10.61
N SER A 33 2.78 3.87 11.54
CA SER A 33 3.77 2.78 11.75
C SER A 33 3.32 1.46 11.09
N TYR A 34 3.57 1.34 9.79
CA TYR A 34 3.15 0.20 8.95
C TYR A 34 4.22 -0.88 8.79
N ALA A 35 5.15 -1.00 9.75
CA ALA A 35 6.21 -2.02 9.71
C ALA A 35 5.63 -3.45 9.64
N GLY A 36 4.42 -3.65 10.19
CA GLY A 36 3.66 -4.89 10.08
C GLY A 36 3.35 -5.28 8.62
N ALA A 37 2.85 -4.34 7.81
CA ALA A 37 2.62 -4.53 6.38
C ALA A 37 3.89 -4.94 5.62
N VAL A 38 5.04 -4.32 5.92
CA VAL A 38 6.32 -4.67 5.26
C VAL A 38 6.77 -6.09 5.65
N ASN A 39 6.63 -6.47 6.91
CA ASN A 39 6.97 -7.83 7.35
C ASN A 39 6.04 -8.87 6.70
N ARG A 40 4.76 -8.54 6.51
CA ARG A 40 3.78 -9.40 5.80
C ARG A 40 4.04 -9.47 4.30
N LEU A 41 4.68 -8.47 3.70
CA LEU A 41 5.09 -8.50 2.29
C LEU A 41 6.07 -9.64 1.99
N SER A 42 6.92 -10.01 2.96
CA SER A 42 7.81 -11.19 2.85
C SER A 42 7.09 -12.52 3.07
N SER A 43 5.79 -12.52 3.35
CA SER A 43 4.99 -13.74 3.51
C SER A 43 4.61 -14.35 2.16
N ALA A 44 4.44 -15.67 2.16
CA ALA A 44 4.02 -16.43 0.96
C ALA A 44 2.68 -15.96 0.39
N GLU A 45 1.79 -15.41 1.22
CA GLU A 45 0.49 -14.89 0.78
C GLU A 45 0.63 -13.63 -0.08
N ALA A 46 1.51 -12.70 0.30
CA ALA A 46 1.81 -11.52 -0.49
C ALA A 46 2.49 -11.90 -1.81
N ALA A 47 3.46 -12.82 -1.77
CA ALA A 47 4.09 -13.35 -2.98
C ALA A 47 3.09 -13.98 -3.97
N SER A 48 2.09 -14.71 -3.46
CA SER A 48 1.04 -15.33 -4.29
C SER A 48 0.14 -14.31 -4.96
N ARG A 49 -0.28 -13.27 -4.22
CA ARG A 49 -1.07 -12.15 -4.78
C ARG A 49 -0.27 -11.35 -5.80
N VAL A 50 0.98 -11.05 -5.50
CA VAL A 50 1.92 -10.36 -6.40
C VAL A 50 2.07 -11.15 -7.70
N SER A 51 2.44 -12.43 -7.61
CA SER A 51 2.65 -13.29 -8.78
C SER A 51 1.41 -13.42 -9.66
N SER A 52 0.22 -13.52 -9.06
CA SER A 52 -1.05 -13.60 -9.80
C SER A 52 -1.39 -12.34 -10.59
N ASN A 53 -0.91 -11.17 -10.15
CA ASN A 53 -1.19 -9.88 -10.79
C ASN A 53 -0.04 -9.37 -11.68
N VAL A 54 1.17 -9.95 -11.57
CA VAL A 54 2.34 -9.63 -12.41
C VAL A 54 1.99 -9.74 -13.90
N ALA A 55 1.29 -10.80 -14.31
CA ALA A 55 0.91 -10.99 -15.71
C ALA A 55 -0.06 -9.91 -16.21
N ALA A 56 -1.00 -9.49 -15.35
CA ALA A 56 -1.94 -8.41 -15.67
C ALA A 56 -1.22 -7.07 -15.83
N ILE A 57 -0.26 -6.77 -14.95
CA ILE A 57 0.58 -5.56 -15.05
C ILE A 57 1.46 -5.59 -16.29
N ALA A 58 2.10 -6.72 -16.58
CA ALA A 58 2.97 -6.87 -17.75
C ALA A 58 2.20 -6.68 -19.06
N SER A 59 0.97 -7.20 -19.13
CA SER A 59 0.15 -7.09 -20.34
C SER A 59 -0.61 -5.77 -20.46
N GLY A 60 -1.09 -5.20 -19.35
CA GLY A 60 -1.99 -4.03 -19.37
C GLY A 60 -1.35 -2.72 -18.89
N GLY A 61 -0.13 -2.76 -18.35
CA GLY A 61 0.60 -1.59 -17.88
C GLY A 61 -0.24 -0.72 -16.94
N ALA A 62 -0.29 0.58 -17.23
CA ALA A 62 -1.03 1.55 -16.43
C ALA A 62 -2.56 1.33 -16.42
N ALA A 63 -3.13 0.69 -17.45
CA ALA A 63 -4.57 0.43 -17.52
C ALA A 63 -5.01 -0.74 -16.63
N ALA A 64 -4.09 -1.63 -16.25
CA ALA A 64 -4.37 -2.74 -15.34
C ALA A 64 -4.26 -2.35 -13.85
N LEU A 65 -3.63 -1.21 -13.54
CA LEU A 65 -3.47 -0.71 -12.17
C LEU A 65 -4.77 -0.66 -11.34
N PRO A 66 -5.91 -0.13 -11.83
CA PRO A 66 -7.12 -0.04 -10.99
C PRO A 66 -7.66 -1.42 -10.61
N SER A 67 -7.64 -2.38 -11.54
CA SER A 67 -8.07 -3.75 -11.28
C SER A 67 -7.11 -4.47 -10.34
N VAL A 68 -5.80 -4.31 -10.53
CA VAL A 68 -4.78 -4.96 -9.71
C VAL A 68 -4.78 -4.42 -8.28
N ILE A 69 -4.88 -3.09 -8.11
CA ILE A 69 -5.00 -2.47 -6.78
C ILE A 69 -6.26 -2.98 -6.09
N SER A 70 -7.40 -3.04 -6.79
CA SER A 70 -8.65 -3.55 -6.23
C SER A 70 -8.53 -5.02 -5.77
N ASN A 71 -7.93 -5.88 -6.59
CA ASN A 71 -7.72 -7.29 -6.27
C ASN A 71 -6.82 -7.48 -5.04
N ILE A 72 -5.69 -6.77 -5.00
CA ILE A 72 -4.73 -6.86 -3.90
C ILE A 72 -5.34 -6.26 -2.63
N TYR A 73 -5.93 -5.07 -2.71
CA TYR A 73 -6.54 -4.39 -1.57
C TYR A 73 -7.66 -5.23 -0.94
N SER A 74 -8.52 -5.84 -1.75
CA SER A 74 -9.57 -6.74 -1.26
C SER A 74 -8.97 -7.99 -0.57
N GLY A 75 -7.93 -8.58 -1.15
CA GLY A 75 -7.23 -9.72 -0.54
C GLY A 75 -6.53 -9.38 0.77
N VAL A 76 -5.96 -8.19 0.87
CA VAL A 76 -5.32 -7.70 2.10
C VAL A 76 -6.36 -7.37 3.17
N LEU A 77 -7.46 -6.69 2.82
CA LEU A 77 -8.56 -6.43 3.77
C LEU A 77 -9.13 -7.73 4.37
N GLY A 78 -9.23 -8.80 3.57
CA GLY A 78 -9.63 -10.13 4.05
C GLY A 78 -8.71 -10.72 5.12
N SER A 79 -7.49 -10.20 5.28
CA SER A 79 -6.53 -10.61 6.31
C SER A 79 -6.76 -9.93 7.67
N GLY A 80 -7.82 -9.13 7.82
CA GLY A 80 -8.21 -8.50 9.08
C GLY A 80 -7.32 -7.33 9.52
N VAL A 81 -6.69 -6.64 8.57
CA VAL A 81 -5.90 -5.43 8.84
C VAL A 81 -6.74 -4.16 8.73
N SER A 82 -6.32 -3.10 9.42
CA SER A 82 -6.94 -1.76 9.32
C SER A 82 -6.90 -1.25 7.87
N SER A 83 -7.91 -0.49 7.44
CA SER A 83 -8.01 0.01 6.05
C SER A 83 -6.79 0.80 5.58
N SER A 84 -6.14 1.57 6.46
CA SER A 84 -4.90 2.29 6.16
C SER A 84 -3.69 1.38 6.03
N GLU A 85 -3.60 0.33 6.86
CA GLU A 85 -2.53 -0.67 6.74
C GLU A 85 -2.75 -1.55 5.50
N ALA A 86 -4.01 -1.84 5.16
CA ALA A 86 -4.39 -2.53 3.94
C ALA A 86 -3.95 -1.74 2.69
N LEU A 87 -4.16 -0.42 2.69
CA LEU A 87 -3.73 0.46 1.61
C LEU A 87 -2.20 0.45 1.45
N ILE A 88 -1.46 0.61 2.55
CA ILE A 88 0.01 0.62 2.51
C ILE A 88 0.54 -0.75 2.05
N GLN A 89 -0.01 -1.84 2.57
CA GLN A 89 0.40 -3.19 2.15
C GLN A 89 0.06 -3.45 0.68
N ALA A 90 -1.12 -3.04 0.21
CA ALA A 90 -1.51 -3.18 -1.18
C ALA A 90 -0.59 -2.38 -2.13
N LEU A 91 -0.24 -1.15 -1.75
CA LEU A 91 0.74 -0.33 -2.47
C LEU A 91 2.10 -1.03 -2.57
N LEU A 92 2.61 -1.59 -1.46
CA LEU A 92 3.89 -2.31 -1.44
C LEU A 92 3.86 -3.59 -2.29
N GLU A 93 2.75 -4.33 -2.28
CA GLU A 93 2.53 -5.50 -3.14
C GLU A 93 2.52 -5.10 -4.62
N VAL A 94 1.82 -4.02 -5.00
CA VAL A 94 1.80 -3.51 -6.38
C VAL A 94 3.19 -3.08 -6.84
N LEU A 95 3.95 -2.36 -6.00
CA LEU A 95 5.32 -1.95 -6.31
C LEU A 95 6.24 -3.16 -6.52
N SER A 96 6.10 -4.20 -5.69
CA SER A 96 6.86 -5.45 -5.82
C SER A 96 6.56 -6.15 -7.14
N ALA A 97 5.29 -6.18 -7.55
CA ALA A 97 4.88 -6.73 -8.84
C ALA A 97 5.46 -5.94 -10.02
N LEU A 98 5.44 -4.60 -9.96
CA LEU A 98 6.03 -3.73 -10.97
C LEU A 98 7.53 -3.96 -11.12
N VAL A 99 8.27 -3.97 -10.01
CA VAL A 99 9.72 -4.21 -10.02
C VAL A 99 10.04 -5.61 -10.56
N HIS A 100 9.23 -6.61 -10.22
CA HIS A 100 9.40 -7.97 -10.74
C HIS A 100 9.20 -8.04 -12.27
N VAL A 101 8.19 -7.35 -12.82
CA VAL A 101 7.99 -7.22 -14.27
C VAL A 101 9.20 -6.54 -14.92
N LEU A 102 9.68 -5.43 -14.34
CA LEU A 102 10.84 -4.70 -14.87
C LEU A 102 12.12 -5.54 -14.85
N SER A 103 12.26 -6.44 -13.86
CA SER A 103 13.41 -7.36 -13.80
C SER A 103 13.45 -8.36 -14.95
N SER A 104 12.30 -8.71 -15.54
CA SER A 104 12.22 -9.61 -16.70
C SER A 104 12.01 -8.87 -18.03
N ALA A 105 11.61 -7.60 -17.98
CA ALA A 105 11.34 -6.81 -19.17
C ALA A 105 12.62 -6.23 -19.77
N SER A 106 12.76 -6.35 -21.10
CA SER A 106 13.78 -5.59 -21.84
C SER A 106 13.25 -4.19 -22.14
N ILE A 107 13.67 -3.22 -21.33
CA ILE A 107 13.22 -1.83 -21.44
C ILE A 107 14.03 -1.12 -22.52
N GLY A 108 13.35 -0.69 -23.58
CA GLY A 108 13.92 0.16 -24.63
C GLY A 108 13.88 1.65 -24.27
N ASN A 109 13.90 2.52 -25.28
CA ASN A 109 13.86 3.96 -25.06
C ASN A 109 12.50 4.43 -24.54
N VAL A 110 12.47 5.03 -23.35
CA VAL A 110 11.27 5.61 -22.73
C VAL A 110 11.20 7.12 -23.01
N SER A 111 10.02 7.61 -23.42
CA SER A 111 9.78 9.03 -23.68
C SER A 111 9.06 9.69 -22.50
N SER A 112 9.53 10.86 -22.09
CA SER A 112 8.94 11.64 -20.99
C SER A 112 7.58 12.26 -21.33
N VAL A 113 7.19 12.30 -22.61
CA VAL A 113 5.94 12.93 -23.09
C VAL A 113 4.70 12.26 -22.49
N GLY A 114 4.75 10.95 -22.19
CA GLY A 114 3.64 10.19 -21.64
C GLY A 114 3.48 10.23 -20.12
N VAL A 115 4.36 10.92 -19.39
CA VAL A 115 4.36 10.89 -17.92
C VAL A 115 3.07 11.45 -17.33
N ASN A 116 2.49 12.51 -17.93
CA ASN A 116 1.22 13.06 -17.46
C ASN A 116 0.05 12.06 -17.57
N SER A 117 0.03 11.25 -18.63
CA SER A 117 -0.98 10.20 -18.79
C SER A 117 -0.80 9.08 -17.75
N ALA A 118 0.44 8.72 -17.44
CA ALA A 118 0.75 7.76 -16.38
C ALA A 118 0.30 8.28 -15.00
N LEU A 119 0.54 9.57 -14.71
CA LEU A 119 0.08 10.21 -13.46
C LEU A 119 -1.44 10.17 -13.32
N ASN A 120 -2.18 10.50 -14.38
CA ASN A 120 -3.64 10.42 -14.38
C ASN A 120 -4.14 8.99 -14.15
N ALA A 121 -3.48 7.99 -14.74
CA ALA A 121 -3.82 6.58 -14.52
C ALA A 121 -3.61 6.17 -13.05
N VAL A 122 -2.48 6.57 -12.45
CA VAL A 122 -2.20 6.32 -11.02
C VAL A 122 -3.22 7.03 -10.13
N GLN A 123 -3.55 8.29 -10.41
CA GLN A 123 -4.55 9.06 -9.67
C GLN A 123 -5.94 8.42 -9.74
N ASN A 124 -6.38 7.99 -10.92
CA ASN A 124 -7.66 7.32 -11.09
C ASN A 124 -7.70 5.95 -10.37
N SER A 125 -6.55 5.28 -10.28
CA SER A 125 -6.44 3.96 -9.65
C SER A 125 -6.36 4.03 -8.11
N LEU A 126 -5.73 5.07 -7.56
CA LEU A 126 -5.52 5.24 -6.11
C LEU A 126 -6.49 6.20 -5.44
N GLY A 127 -7.05 7.14 -6.19
CA GLY A 127 -8.06 8.09 -5.71
C GLY A 127 -9.18 7.49 -4.85
N PRO A 128 -9.79 6.34 -5.22
CA PRO A 128 -10.84 5.73 -4.41
C PRO A 128 -10.39 5.14 -3.06
N TYR A 129 -9.08 4.97 -2.82
CA TYR A 129 -8.56 4.37 -1.58
C TYR A 129 -7.87 5.37 -0.65
N ALA A 130 -7.50 6.54 -1.17
CA ALA A 130 -6.77 7.58 -0.43
C ALA A 130 -7.66 8.74 0.06
N GLY A 131 -8.98 8.62 -0.09
CA GLY A 131 -9.98 9.63 0.27
C GLY A 131 -10.61 9.44 1.65
#